data_AF-A0A950TUW7-F1
#
_entry.id   AF-A0A950TUW7-F1
#
_cell.length_a   1.000
_cell.length_b   1.000
_cell.length_c   1.000
_cell.angle_alpha   90.00
_cell.angle_beta   90.00
_cell.angle_gamma   90.00
#
_symmetry.space_group_name_H-M   'P 1'
#
loop_
_entity.id
_entity.type
_entity.pdbx_description
1 polymer ?
#
loop_
_entity_poly.entity_id
_entity_poly.type
_entity_poly.pdbx_seq_one_letter_code
_entity_poly.pdbx_strand_id
1 'polypeptide(L)'
;MLTATSPAFKENAHKALNDAGLQKALARSGPSFIARRAAAVAALPEFERLREIARDIKNHTLANLDFYLEEYEVKILAAGGKMHWCSDADEARAAVLAICQAANARTVIKGKSMVSEELGINEHLERHGIQPVETDLGEYIIQLRHE
;
A
#
# COMPACT_ATOMS: atom_id res chain seq x y z
N MET A 1 21.75 -0.42 7.60
CA MET A 1 21.10 -1.70 7.25
C MET A 1 20.46 -2.24 8.51
N LEU A 2 19.13 -2.26 8.56
CA LEU A 2 18.42 -2.95 9.63
C LEU A 2 18.61 -4.45 9.47
N THR A 3 18.98 -5.09 10.57
CA THR A 3 19.16 -6.54 10.62
C THR A 3 17.79 -7.17 10.77
N ALA A 4 17.37 -7.96 9.76
CA ALA A 4 16.14 -8.73 9.86
C ALA A 4 16.17 -9.59 11.13
N THR A 5 15.17 -9.42 11.99
CA THR A 5 15.04 -10.18 13.26
C THR A 5 14.31 -11.51 13.06
N SER A 6 13.93 -11.84 11.83
CA SER A 6 13.28 -13.08 11.45
C SER A 6 13.98 -14.35 11.97
N PRO A 7 15.34 -14.43 12.02
CA PRO A 7 16.02 -15.58 12.65
C PRO A 7 15.69 -15.77 14.14
N ALA A 8 15.32 -14.71 14.85
CA ALA A 8 14.92 -14.73 16.27
C ALA A 8 13.39 -14.83 16.48
N PHE A 9 12.63 -15.21 15.44
CA PHE A 9 11.17 -15.21 15.47
C PHE A 9 10.57 -15.92 16.69
N LYS A 10 11.07 -17.11 17.04
CA LYS A 10 10.55 -17.88 18.19
C LYS A 10 10.68 -17.10 19.50
N GLU A 11 11.84 -16.48 19.72
CA GLU A 11 12.11 -15.69 20.92
C GLU A 11 11.26 -14.42 20.96
N ASN A 12 11.16 -13.72 19.82
CA ASN A 12 10.32 -12.53 19.69
C ASN A 12 8.84 -12.85 19.92
N ALA A 13 8.35 -13.97 19.38
CA ALA A 13 7.00 -14.44 19.59
C ALA A 13 6.76 -14.77 21.07
N HIS A 14 7.68 -15.47 21.75
CA HIS A 14 7.57 -15.74 23.18
C HIS A 14 7.54 -14.45 24.01
N LYS A 15 8.37 -13.46 23.70
CA LYS A 15 8.35 -12.15 24.38
C LYS A 15 7.01 -11.44 24.17
N ALA A 16 6.55 -11.36 22.92
CA ALA A 16 5.28 -10.72 22.57
C ALA A 16 4.08 -11.42 23.22
N LEU A 17 4.05 -12.75 23.26
CA LEU A 17 2.98 -13.52 23.90
C LEU A 17 2.89 -13.27 25.41
N ASN A 18 3.98 -12.84 26.06
CA ASN A 18 4.02 -12.54 27.48
C ASN A 18 3.85 -11.04 27.79
N ASP A 19 3.67 -10.19 26.78
CA ASP A 19 3.44 -8.75 26.96
C ASP A 19 1.97 -8.48 27.32
N ALA A 20 1.71 -8.16 28.59
CA ALA A 20 0.36 -7.88 29.09
C ALA A 20 -0.31 -6.67 28.43
N GLY A 21 0.47 -5.67 28.01
CA GLY A 21 -0.03 -4.50 27.28
C GLY A 21 -0.51 -4.89 25.89
N LEU A 22 0.31 -5.67 25.17
CA LEU A 22 -0.04 -6.21 23.85
C LEU A 22 -1.25 -7.14 23.92
N GLN A 23 -1.30 -8.04 24.90
CA GLN A 23 -2.45 -8.93 25.13
C GLN A 23 -3.75 -8.12 25.30
N LYS A 24 -3.72 -7.07 26.13
CA LYS A 24 -4.89 -6.21 26.38
C LYS A 24 -5.31 -5.43 25.14
N ALA A 25 -4.35 -4.94 24.35
CA ALA A 25 -4.61 -4.23 23.11
C ALA A 25 -5.26 -5.16 22.07
N LEU A 26 -4.72 -6.36 21.85
CA LEU A 26 -5.24 -7.33 20.88
C LEU A 26 -6.62 -7.87 21.29
N ALA A 27 -6.84 -8.13 22.58
CA ALA A 27 -8.12 -8.60 23.09
C ALA A 27 -9.27 -7.60 22.84
N ARG A 28 -8.98 -6.29 22.80
CA ARG A 28 -9.97 -5.25 22.51
C ARG A 28 -10.30 -5.13 21.02
N SER A 29 -9.34 -5.37 20.14
CA SER A 29 -9.47 -5.09 18.70
C SER A 29 -10.03 -6.27 17.89
N GLY A 30 -9.68 -7.51 18.23
CA GLY A 30 -9.98 -8.70 17.41
C GLY A 30 -11.46 -9.12 17.35
N PRO A 31 -12.13 -9.37 18.50
CA PRO A 31 -13.47 -9.97 18.49
C PRO A 31 -14.55 -9.06 17.89
N SER A 32 -14.45 -7.75 18.13
CA SER A 32 -15.44 -6.76 17.67
C SER A 32 -15.46 -6.65 16.15
N PHE A 33 -14.29 -6.65 15.49
CA PHE A 33 -14.22 -6.54 14.04
C PHE A 33 -14.79 -7.78 13.35
N ILE A 34 -14.43 -8.98 13.80
CA ILE A 34 -14.90 -10.23 13.20
C ILE A 34 -16.43 -10.34 13.32
N ALA A 35 -16.98 -10.08 14.51
CA ALA A 35 -18.41 -10.12 14.74
C ALA A 35 -19.16 -9.08 13.89
N ARG A 36 -18.65 -7.84 13.82
CA ARG A 36 -19.24 -6.77 13.00
C ARG A 36 -19.21 -7.10 11.51
N ARG A 37 -18.09 -7.66 11.01
CA ARG A 37 -17.99 -8.10 9.62
C ARG A 37 -18.99 -9.22 9.33
N ALA A 38 -19.09 -10.22 10.22
CA ALA A 38 -20.05 -11.31 10.05
C ALA A 38 -21.50 -10.80 10.02
N ALA A 39 -21.85 -9.87 10.90
CA ALA A 39 -23.16 -9.22 10.90
C ALA A 39 -23.42 -8.44 9.61
N ALA A 40 -22.44 -7.68 9.11
CA ALA A 40 -22.55 -6.93 7.86
C ALA A 40 -22.74 -7.85 6.65
N VAL A 41 -22.03 -8.98 6.60
CA VAL A 41 -22.20 -10.02 5.57
C VAL A 41 -23.59 -10.65 5.66
N ALA A 42 -24.04 -11.01 6.85
CA ALA A 42 -25.36 -11.61 7.05
C ALA A 42 -26.50 -10.64 6.70
N ALA A 43 -26.28 -9.33 6.86
CA ALA A 43 -27.24 -8.28 6.49
C ALA A 43 -27.31 -8.02 4.97
N LEU A 44 -26.43 -8.61 4.16
CA LEU A 44 -26.40 -8.47 2.70
C LEU A 44 -26.58 -9.86 2.05
N PRO A 45 -27.83 -10.30 1.79
CA PRO A 45 -28.12 -11.65 1.27
C PRO A 45 -27.36 -12.02 -0.01
N GLU A 46 -27.08 -11.04 -0.86
CA GLU A 46 -26.35 -11.18 -2.13
C GLU A 46 -24.82 -11.12 -1.99
N PHE A 47 -24.27 -11.04 -0.77
CA PHE A 47 -22.83 -10.82 -0.53
C PHE A 47 -21.93 -11.80 -1.30
N GLU A 48 -22.22 -13.11 -1.25
CA GLU A 48 -21.41 -14.11 -1.95
C GLU A 48 -21.47 -13.95 -3.47
N ARG A 49 -22.65 -13.63 -4.02
CA ARG A 49 -22.81 -13.35 -5.45
C ARG A 49 -22.02 -12.10 -5.86
N LEU A 50 -22.06 -11.04 -5.06
CA LEU A 50 -21.26 -9.83 -5.32
C LEU A 50 -19.76 -10.12 -5.27
N ARG A 51 -19.33 -11.00 -4.35
CA ARG A 51 -17.93 -11.43 -4.25
C ARG A 51 -17.48 -12.20 -5.49
N GLU A 52 -18.32 -13.08 -6.03
CA GLU A 52 -18.07 -13.81 -7.27
C GLU A 52 -18.00 -12.85 -8.47
N ILE A 53 -18.96 -11.93 -8.60
CA ILE A 53 -18.96 -10.91 -9.66
C ILE A 53 -17.68 -10.07 -9.60
N ALA A 54 -17.30 -9.59 -8.41
CA ALA A 54 -16.08 -8.80 -8.24
C ALA A 54 -14.81 -9.59 -8.62
N ARG A 55 -14.74 -10.87 -8.25
CA ARG A 55 -13.66 -11.77 -8.67
C ARG A 55 -13.62 -11.90 -10.19
N ASP A 56 -14.76 -12.13 -10.82
CA ASP A 56 -14.83 -12.40 -12.25
C ASP A 56 -14.51 -11.13 -13.07
N ILE A 57 -14.93 -9.95 -12.60
CA ILE A 57 -14.51 -8.65 -13.14
C ILE A 57 -13.00 -8.51 -13.04
N LYS A 58 -12.41 -8.76 -11.86
CA LYS A 58 -10.96 -8.66 -11.68
C LYS A 58 -10.21 -9.60 -12.63
N ASN A 59 -10.66 -10.84 -12.77
CA ASN A 59 -10.04 -11.82 -13.67
C ASN A 59 -10.15 -11.37 -15.13
N HIS A 60 -11.31 -10.86 -15.54
CA HIS A 60 -11.51 -10.32 -16.88
C HIS A 60 -10.59 -9.10 -17.14
N THR A 61 -10.51 -8.16 -16.20
CA THR A 61 -9.62 -6.99 -16.32
C THR A 61 -8.17 -7.39 -16.44
N LEU A 62 -7.71 -8.36 -15.65
CA LEU A 62 -6.32 -8.86 -15.74
C LEU A 62 -6.05 -9.59 -17.06
N ALA A 63 -7.04 -10.29 -17.61
CA ALA A 63 -6.91 -10.99 -18.89
C ALA A 63 -6.91 -10.04 -20.11
N ASN A 64 -7.39 -8.80 -19.95
CA ASN A 64 -7.48 -7.78 -21.01
C ASN A 64 -6.76 -6.50 -20.57
N LEU A 65 -5.63 -6.66 -19.88
CA LEU A 65 -4.94 -5.56 -19.21
C LEU A 65 -4.41 -4.51 -20.20
N ASP A 66 -3.97 -4.95 -21.38
CA ASP A 66 -3.58 -4.11 -22.51
C ASP A 66 -4.68 -3.10 -22.86
N PHE A 67 -5.90 -3.57 -23.12
CA PHE A 67 -7.04 -2.72 -23.42
C PHE A 67 -7.36 -1.76 -22.26
N TYR A 68 -7.41 -2.26 -21.03
CA TYR A 68 -7.81 -1.45 -19.89
C TYR A 68 -6.78 -0.39 -19.50
N LEU A 69 -5.49 -0.63 -19.72
CA LEU A 69 -4.46 0.37 -19.46
C LEU A 69 -4.50 1.53 -20.46
N GLU A 70 -4.72 1.24 -21.75
CA GLU A 70 -4.92 2.29 -22.77
C GLU A 70 -6.18 3.12 -22.48
N GLU A 71 -7.30 2.47 -22.16
CA GLU A 71 -8.54 3.14 -21.73
C GLU A 71 -8.33 4.00 -20.48
N TYR A 72 -7.49 3.54 -19.55
CA TYR A 72 -7.16 4.29 -18.35
C TYR A 72 -6.32 5.53 -18.68
N GLU A 73 -5.32 5.40 -19.54
CA GLU A 73 -4.51 6.52 -20.01
C GLU A 73 -5.38 7.60 -20.68
N VAL A 74 -6.28 7.21 -21.59
CA VAL A 74 -7.22 8.15 -22.25
C VAL A 74 -8.02 8.95 -21.21
N LYS A 75 -8.53 8.28 -20.18
CA LYS A 75 -9.33 8.93 -19.12
C LYS A 75 -8.48 9.83 -18.23
N ILE A 76 -7.25 9.43 -17.90
CA ILE A 76 -6.31 10.26 -17.14
C ILE A 76 -5.96 11.53 -17.91
N LEU A 77 -5.66 11.41 -19.19
CA LEU A 77 -5.37 12.56 -20.06
C LEU A 77 -6.58 13.49 -20.17
N ALA A 78 -7.79 12.93 -20.34
CA ALA A 78 -9.03 13.72 -20.37
C ALA A 78 -9.32 14.46 -19.05
N ALA A 79 -8.89 13.90 -17.91
CA ALA A 79 -8.98 14.55 -16.60
C ALA A 79 -7.85 15.57 -16.35
N GLY A 80 -6.97 15.82 -17.33
CA GLY A 80 -5.82 16.72 -17.21
C GLY A 80 -4.61 16.13 -16.49
N GLY A 81 -4.63 14.82 -16.22
CA GLY A 81 -3.48 14.09 -15.71
C GLY A 81 -2.52 13.68 -16.82
N LYS A 82 -1.39 13.09 -16.43
CA LYS A 82 -0.41 12.51 -17.34
C LYS A 82 -0.08 11.09 -16.89
N MET A 83 -0.19 10.14 -17.81
CA MET A 83 0.28 8.77 -17.58
C MET A 83 1.79 8.70 -17.85
N HIS A 84 2.52 8.03 -16.98
CA HIS A 84 3.94 7.72 -17.16
C HIS A 84 4.09 6.22 -17.29
N TRP A 85 4.45 5.77 -18.49
CA TRP A 85 4.80 4.39 -18.76
C TRP A 85 6.28 4.18 -18.45
N CYS A 86 6.57 3.27 -17.52
CA CYS A 86 7.92 2.95 -17.08
C CYS A 86 8.12 1.44 -17.21
N SER A 87 9.17 1.03 -17.91
CA SER A 87 9.50 -0.36 -18.18
C SER A 87 10.20 -1.03 -17.00
N ASP A 88 10.84 -0.24 -16.15
CA ASP A 88 11.59 -0.71 -14.99
C ASP A 88 11.55 0.28 -13.81
N ALA A 89 12.24 -0.13 -12.73
CA ALA A 89 12.30 0.62 -11.50
C ALA A 89 13.08 1.94 -11.59
N ASP A 90 14.11 2.01 -12.43
CA ASP A 90 14.91 3.21 -12.60
C ASP A 90 14.12 4.28 -13.37
N GLU A 91 13.41 3.89 -14.43
CA GLU A 91 12.51 4.78 -15.16
C GLU A 91 11.38 5.32 -14.25
N ALA A 92 10.79 4.45 -13.42
CA ALA A 92 9.74 4.86 -12.49
C ALA A 92 10.26 5.85 -11.43
N ARG A 93 11.41 5.57 -10.82
CA ARG A 93 12.07 6.46 -9.85
C ARG A 93 12.40 7.82 -10.48
N ALA A 94 12.99 7.80 -11.67
CA ALA A 94 13.35 9.02 -12.41
C ALA A 94 12.11 9.86 -12.76
N ALA A 95 11.02 9.22 -13.20
CA ALA A 95 9.76 9.90 -13.50
C ALA A 95 9.17 10.59 -12.25
N VAL A 96 9.11 9.88 -11.12
CA VAL A 96 8.62 10.45 -9.85
C VAL A 96 9.49 11.61 -9.40
N LEU A 97 10.82 11.47 -9.44
CA LEU A 97 11.74 12.53 -9.08
C LEU A 97 11.56 13.77 -9.98
N ALA A 98 11.44 13.57 -11.29
CA ALA A 98 11.24 14.66 -12.24
C ALA A 98 9.93 15.42 -11.98
N ILE A 99 8.85 14.72 -11.63
CA ILE A 99 7.58 15.35 -11.23
C ILE A 99 7.80 16.23 -9.98
N CYS A 100 8.49 15.71 -8.97
CA CYS A 100 8.75 16.44 -7.73
C CYS A 100 9.63 17.68 -7.98
N GLN A 101 10.67 17.55 -8.80
CA GLN A 101 11.57 18.65 -9.16
C GLN A 101 10.85 19.72 -9.98
N ALA A 102 10.01 19.34 -10.95
CA ALA A 102 9.20 20.28 -11.73
C ALA A 102 8.24 21.09 -10.84
N ALA A 103 7.75 20.48 -9.76
CA ALA A 103 6.93 21.16 -8.75
C ALA A 103 7.74 21.95 -7.71
N ASN A 104 9.08 21.90 -7.76
CA ASN A 104 9.98 22.41 -6.71
C ASN A 104 9.60 21.89 -5.30
N ALA A 105 9.16 20.64 -5.24
CA ALA A 105 8.66 20.01 -4.03
C ALA A 105 9.82 19.77 -3.03
N ARG A 106 9.56 20.07 -1.75
CA ARG A 106 10.43 19.69 -0.63
C ARG A 106 9.88 18.51 0.16
N THR A 107 8.58 18.27 0.05
CA THR A 107 7.86 17.22 0.74
C THR A 107 6.83 16.63 -0.21
N VAL A 108 6.63 15.31 -0.15
CA VAL A 108 5.68 14.55 -0.96
C VAL A 108 4.84 13.69 -0.06
N ILE A 109 3.52 13.78 -0.19
CA ILE A 109 2.59 12.89 0.52
C ILE A 109 2.35 11.67 -0.36
N LYS A 110 2.59 10.47 0.18
CA LYS A 110 2.43 9.19 -0.53
C LYS A 110 1.31 8.34 0.09
N GLY A 111 0.51 7.73 -0.78
CA GLY A 111 -0.48 6.72 -0.39
C GLY A 111 0.12 5.33 -0.23
N LYS A 112 -0.64 4.40 0.37
CA LYS A 112 -0.29 2.97 0.44
C LYS A 112 -0.02 2.41 -0.96
N SER A 113 1.20 1.94 -1.21
CA SER A 113 1.51 1.21 -2.44
C SER A 113 2.67 0.24 -2.18
N MET A 114 2.40 -1.06 -2.29
CA MET A 114 3.47 -2.07 -2.22
C MET A 114 4.49 -1.86 -3.35
N VAL A 115 4.03 -1.44 -4.52
CA VAL A 115 4.90 -1.18 -5.68
C VAL A 115 5.87 -0.04 -5.37
N SER A 116 5.45 1.03 -4.67
CA SER A 116 6.40 2.09 -4.32
C SER A 116 7.47 1.63 -3.33
N GLU A 117 7.13 0.69 -2.45
CA GLU A 117 8.10 0.08 -1.52
C GLU A 117 9.11 -0.80 -2.27
N GLU A 118 8.62 -1.68 -3.14
CA GLU A 118 9.48 -2.54 -3.99
C GLU A 118 10.41 -1.71 -4.88
N LEU A 119 9.94 -0.55 -5.34
CA LEU A 119 10.71 0.40 -6.13
C LEU A 119 11.66 1.27 -5.29
N GLY A 120 11.57 1.25 -3.96
CA GLY A 120 12.39 2.09 -3.08
C GLY A 120 12.19 3.60 -3.30
N ILE A 121 10.96 4.02 -3.59
CA ILE A 121 10.65 5.42 -3.94
C ILE A 121 11.03 6.38 -2.80
N ASN A 122 10.76 6.00 -1.54
CA ASN A 122 11.04 6.86 -0.39
C ASN A 122 12.53 7.14 -0.27
N GLU A 123 13.36 6.10 -0.23
CA GLU A 123 14.82 6.25 -0.15
C GLU A 123 15.37 7.03 -1.36
N HIS A 124 14.81 6.80 -2.56
CA HIS A 124 15.21 7.54 -3.75
C HIS A 124 14.93 9.04 -3.62
N LEU A 125 13.75 9.44 -3.13
CA LEU A 125 13.39 10.85 -2.92
C LEU A 125 14.22 11.50 -1.81
N GLU A 126 14.45 10.80 -0.69
CA GLU A 126 15.25 11.29 0.43
C GLU A 126 16.69 11.60 0.02
N ARG A 127 17.31 10.72 -0.79
CA ARG A 127 18.66 10.94 -1.35
C ARG A 127 18.74 12.19 -2.22
N HIS A 128 17.61 12.67 -2.77
CA HIS A 128 17.50 13.88 -3.57
C HIS A 128 16.95 15.08 -2.79
N GLY A 129 16.90 15.00 -1.45
CA GLY A 129 16.49 16.11 -0.59
C GLY A 129 14.98 16.37 -0.55
N ILE A 130 14.17 15.41 -0.98
CA ILE A 130 12.70 15.47 -0.94
C ILE A 130 12.21 14.54 0.15
N GLN A 131 11.41 15.05 1.09
CA GLN A 131 10.89 14.25 2.19
C GLN A 131 9.57 13.56 1.81
N PRO A 132 9.53 12.21 1.67
CA PRO A 132 8.29 11.48 1.56
C PRO A 132 7.56 11.43 2.91
N VAL A 133 6.23 11.40 2.91
CA VAL A 133 5.38 11.22 4.09
C VAL A 133 4.25 10.24 3.75
N GLU A 134 4.20 9.11 4.44
CA GLU A 134 3.16 8.11 4.26
C GLU A 134 1.83 8.53 4.86
N THR A 135 0.74 8.26 4.15
CA THR A 135 -0.62 8.43 4.68
C THR A 135 -1.19 7.14 5.29
N ASP A 136 -0.64 5.98 4.94
CA ASP A 136 -1.05 4.72 5.58
C ASP A 136 -0.48 4.67 7.00
N LEU A 137 -1.34 4.41 7.99
CA LEU A 137 -0.90 4.39 9.39
C LEU A 137 0.20 3.35 9.64
N GLY A 138 0.11 2.18 8.99
CA GLY A 138 1.10 1.13 9.11
C GLY A 138 2.45 1.58 8.57
N GLU A 139 2.47 2.06 7.32
CA GLU A 139 3.69 2.58 6.69
C GLU A 139 4.24 3.81 7.43
N TYR A 140 3.38 4.68 7.95
CA TYR A 140 3.82 5.85 8.71
C TYR A 140 4.49 5.46 10.03
N ILE A 141 3.97 4.44 10.74
CA ILE A 141 4.62 3.91 11.95
C ILE A 141 5.99 3.32 11.61
N ILE A 142 6.08 2.57 10.51
CA ILE A 142 7.33 1.99 9.99
C ILE A 142 8.33 3.10 9.65
N GLN A 143 7.89 4.13 8.90
CA GLN A 143 8.66 5.30 8.56
C GLN A 143 9.20 6.04 9.80
N LEU A 144 8.35 6.25 10.83
CA LEU A 144 8.75 6.87 12.09
C LEU A 144 9.76 6.03 12.89
N ARG A 145 9.74 4.71 12.70
CA ARG A 145 10.70 3.77 13.29
C ARG A 145 11.97 3.63 12.45
N HIS A 146 11.99 4.22 11.26
CA HIS A 146 13.01 4.03 10.25
C HIS A 146 13.20 2.57 9.83
N GLU A 147 12.13 1.76 9.90
CA GLU A 147 12.09 0.33 9.51
C GLU A 147 11.75 0.15 8.02
#